data_AF-A0A927F9X7-F1
#
_entry.id   AF-A0A927F9X7-F1
#
_cell.length_a   1.000
_cell.length_b   1.000
_cell.length_c   1.000
_cell.angle_alpha   90.00
_cell.angle_beta   90.00
_cell.angle_gamma   90.00
#
_symmetry.space_group_name_H-M   'P 1'
#
loop_
_entity.id
_entity.type
_entity.pdbx_description
1 polymer ?
#
loop_
_entity_poly.entity_id
_entity_poly.type
_entity_poly.pdbx_seq_one_letter_code
_entity_poly.pdbx_strand_id
1 'polypeptide(L)'
;MAESLISMLINLAVVVLIAALVYNHYKSRVAAPEERYSTFWPRFLSPFIDGAILWPVTSLLPVIIYDVLPAAYITVNVFVTLFFYGYSIYFHGNFGGTIGKLKCGIRVVDAKTERPIGMPQAFLRDAVPLLLSVALYVVAFTQTGVSHFEESIYISWVPMVMGLWFLAEIVTMLTNDKRRALHDFIAGTVVIRPTPEELDIKRESRLEQAS
;
A
#
# COMPACT_ATOMS: atom_id res chain seq x y z
N MET A 1 28.91 6.84 -0.69
CA MET A 1 28.61 5.86 -1.76
C MET A 1 28.70 4.41 -1.28
N ALA A 2 29.85 3.93 -0.78
CA ALA A 2 29.95 2.54 -0.30
C ALA A 2 29.05 2.27 0.94
N GLU A 3 29.04 3.18 1.91
CA GLU A 3 28.19 3.06 3.11
C GLU A 3 26.69 3.13 2.81
N SER A 4 26.29 4.00 1.86
CA SER A 4 24.90 4.10 1.40
C SER A 4 24.48 2.86 0.61
N LEU A 5 25.37 2.28 -0.21
CA LEU A 5 25.09 1.05 -0.92
C LEU A 5 24.95 -0.15 0.03
N ILE A 6 25.82 -0.26 1.03
CA ILE A 6 25.75 -1.32 2.04
C ILE A 6 24.43 -1.23 2.83
N SER A 7 24.05 -0.02 3.29
CA SER A 7 22.80 0.16 4.03
C SER A 7 21.56 -0.19 3.18
N MET A 8 21.57 0.15 1.90
CA MET A 8 20.53 -0.24 0.95
C MET A 8 20.45 -1.75 0.73
N LEU A 9 21.60 -2.43 0.58
CA LEU A 9 21.63 -3.88 0.41
C LEU A 9 21.15 -4.60 1.68
N ILE A 10 21.53 -4.10 2.85
CA ILE A 10 21.03 -4.62 4.13
C ILE A 10 19.51 -4.41 4.23
N ASN A 11 19.02 -3.21 3.91
CA ASN A 11 17.59 -2.92 3.91
C ASN A 11 16.82 -3.85 2.97
N LEU A 12 17.31 -4.02 1.74
CA LEU A 12 16.73 -4.94 0.77
C LEU A 12 16.71 -6.37 1.30
N ALA A 13 17.83 -6.86 1.84
CA ALA A 13 17.92 -8.21 2.39
C ALA A 13 16.91 -8.44 3.53
N VAL A 14 16.75 -7.46 4.42
CA VAL A 14 15.77 -7.50 5.52
C VAL A 14 14.34 -7.52 4.97
N VAL A 15 14.00 -6.63 4.03
CA VAL A 15 12.66 -6.55 3.44
C VAL A 15 12.32 -7.84 2.69
N VAL A 16 13.25 -8.39 1.91
CA VAL A 16 13.07 -9.66 1.19
C VAL A 16 12.93 -10.83 2.16
N LEU A 17 13.73 -10.87 3.24
CA LEU A 17 13.62 -11.90 4.27
C LEU A 17 12.23 -11.86 4.93
N ILE A 18 11.76 -10.69 5.35
CA ILE A 18 10.44 -10.54 5.96
C ILE A 18 9.35 -10.93 4.95
N ALA A 19 9.42 -10.44 3.71
CA ALA A 19 8.47 -10.78 2.66
C ALA A 19 8.40 -12.30 2.41
N ALA A 20 9.55 -12.98 2.40
CA ALA A 20 9.63 -14.43 2.25
C ALA A 20 9.01 -15.16 3.44
N LEU A 21 9.25 -14.70 4.67
CA LEU A 21 8.63 -15.25 5.88
C LEU A 21 7.11 -15.07 5.85
N VAL A 22 6.62 -13.89 5.51
CA VAL A 22 5.19 -13.59 5.40
C VAL A 22 4.54 -14.44 4.31
N TYR A 23 5.15 -14.50 3.12
CA TYR A 23 4.65 -15.34 2.03
C TYR A 23 4.58 -16.82 2.44
N ASN A 24 5.63 -17.35 3.06
CA ASN A 24 5.64 -18.73 3.54
C ASN A 24 4.61 -18.99 4.63
N HIS A 25 4.32 -18.00 5.48
CA HIS A 25 3.30 -18.11 6.52
C HIS A 25 1.87 -18.18 5.95
N TYR A 26 1.58 -17.44 4.88
CA TYR A 26 0.22 -17.35 4.31
C TYR A 26 -0.04 -18.25 3.11
N LYS A 27 0.98 -18.73 2.38
CA LYS A 27 0.80 -19.49 1.13
C LYS A 27 -0.06 -20.75 1.27
N SER A 28 -0.10 -21.36 2.46
CA SER A 28 -0.86 -22.58 2.74
C SER A 28 -2.05 -22.35 3.68
N ARG A 29 -2.30 -21.10 4.10
CA ARG A 29 -3.40 -20.80 5.01
C ARG A 29 -4.71 -20.64 4.24
N VAL A 30 -5.62 -21.57 4.49
CA VAL A 30 -7.01 -21.46 4.10
C VAL A 30 -7.77 -20.77 5.23
N ALA A 31 -8.62 -19.81 4.90
CA ALA A 31 -9.45 -19.12 5.88
C ALA A 31 -10.72 -19.92 6.16
N ALA A 32 -10.99 -20.17 7.44
CA ALA A 32 -12.28 -20.71 7.86
C ALA A 32 -13.37 -19.61 7.85
N PRO A 33 -14.66 -19.94 7.77
CA PRO A 33 -15.75 -18.96 7.72
C PRO A 33 -15.73 -17.94 8.88
N GLU A 34 -15.40 -18.39 10.08
CA GLU A 34 -15.26 -17.56 11.28
C GLU A 34 -14.08 -16.56 11.20
N GLU A 35 -13.11 -16.82 10.33
CA GLU A 35 -11.96 -15.93 10.10
C GLU A 35 -12.24 -14.85 9.05
N ARG A 36 -13.47 -14.75 8.50
CA ARG A 36 -13.81 -13.84 7.39
C ARG A 36 -13.32 -12.41 7.62
N TYR A 37 -13.52 -11.85 8.81
CA TYR A 37 -13.05 -10.50 9.17
C TYR A 37 -11.78 -10.50 10.03
N SER A 38 -11.15 -11.65 10.27
CA SER A 38 -9.89 -11.76 11.02
C SER A 38 -8.69 -11.35 10.14
N THR A 39 -8.63 -10.05 9.82
CA THR A 39 -7.75 -9.52 8.77
C THR A 39 -6.62 -8.63 9.28
N PHE A 40 -6.49 -8.41 10.60
CA PHE A 40 -5.46 -7.52 11.15
C PHE A 40 -4.03 -7.90 10.71
N TRP A 41 -3.58 -9.11 11.03
CA TRP A 41 -2.24 -9.59 10.69
C TRP A 41 -1.95 -9.63 9.18
N PRO A 42 -2.81 -10.22 8.33
CA PRO A 42 -2.52 -10.22 6.89
C PRO A 42 -2.51 -8.80 6.31
N ARG A 43 -3.29 -7.85 6.85
CA ARG A 43 -3.25 -6.43 6.45
C ARG A 43 -1.97 -5.73 6.90
N PHE A 44 -1.51 -6.02 8.11
CA PHE A 44 -0.29 -5.45 8.67
C PHE A 44 0.96 -5.99 7.97
N LEU A 45 0.95 -7.27 7.58
CA LEU A 45 2.11 -7.96 7.02
C LEU A 45 2.18 -7.90 5.48
N SER A 46 1.05 -7.75 4.79
CA SER A 46 1.05 -7.65 3.32
C SER A 46 1.97 -6.57 2.72
N PRO A 47 2.13 -5.38 3.33
CA PRO A 47 2.99 -4.34 2.77
C PRO A 47 4.46 -4.72 2.67
N PHE A 48 4.96 -5.72 3.42
CA PHE A 48 6.34 -6.20 3.26
C PHE A 48 6.54 -6.91 1.91
N ILE A 49 5.54 -7.65 1.44
CA ILE A 49 5.59 -8.27 0.11
C ILE A 49 5.52 -7.19 -0.98
N ASP A 50 4.60 -6.23 -0.85
CA ASP A 50 4.51 -5.10 -1.78
C ASP A 50 5.80 -4.26 -1.78
N GLY A 51 6.36 -4.02 -0.60
CA GLY A 51 7.62 -3.32 -0.41
C GLY A 51 8.80 -4.01 -1.10
N ALA A 52 8.91 -5.34 -0.97
CA ALA A 52 9.95 -6.10 -1.67
C ALA A 52 9.83 -6.00 -3.21
N ILE A 53 8.59 -6.02 -3.73
CA ILE A 53 8.33 -5.91 -5.17
C ILE A 53 8.65 -4.49 -5.68
N LEU A 54 8.25 -3.47 -4.94
CA LEU A 54 8.36 -2.07 -5.35
C LEU A 54 9.71 -1.43 -4.96
N TRP A 55 10.55 -2.12 -4.19
CA TRP A 55 11.81 -1.62 -3.65
C TRP A 55 12.73 -0.95 -4.69
N PRO A 56 12.94 -1.52 -5.91
CA PRO A 56 13.80 -0.88 -6.90
C PRO A 56 13.31 0.53 -7.30
N VAL A 57 11.99 0.72 -7.34
CA VAL A 57 11.38 2.00 -7.74
C VAL A 57 11.29 2.95 -6.55
N THR A 58 10.95 2.45 -5.36
CA THR A 58 10.69 3.31 -4.20
C THR A 58 11.93 3.66 -3.39
N SER A 59 12.99 2.84 -3.43
CA SER A 59 14.17 3.00 -2.59
C SER A 59 15.46 3.16 -3.41
N LEU A 60 15.65 2.35 -4.46
CA LEU A 60 16.88 2.40 -5.27
C LEU A 60 16.91 3.60 -6.23
N LEU A 61 15.84 3.80 -6.99
CA LEU A 61 15.77 4.87 -7.99
C LEU A 61 16.02 6.27 -7.40
N PRO A 62 15.40 6.69 -6.28
CA PRO A 62 15.65 8.02 -5.70
C PRO A 62 17.12 8.23 -5.32
N VAL A 63 17.80 7.22 -4.77
CA VAL A 63 19.22 7.33 -4.36
C VAL A 63 20.13 7.50 -5.58
N ILE A 64 19.92 6.69 -6.63
CA ILE A 64 20.68 6.83 -7.88
C ILE A 64 20.50 8.23 -8.47
N ILE A 65 19.27 8.74 -8.46
CA ILE A 65 18.97 10.07 -9.00
C ILE A 65 19.58 11.17 -8.13
N TYR A 66 19.58 11.03 -6.81
CA TYR A 66 20.24 11.98 -5.92
C TYR A 66 21.73 12.10 -6.25
N ASP A 67 22.41 10.98 -6.48
CA ASP A 67 23.85 10.96 -6.77
C ASP A 67 24.19 11.48 -8.18
N VAL A 68 23.34 11.20 -9.19
CA VAL A 68 23.62 11.53 -10.60
C VAL A 68 23.05 12.88 -11.02
N LEU A 69 21.84 13.22 -10.57
CA LEU A 69 21.11 14.43 -10.95
C LEU A 69 20.31 14.98 -9.76
N PRO A 70 20.98 15.58 -8.75
CA PRO A 70 20.32 16.06 -7.52
C PRO A 70 19.14 16.99 -7.80
N ALA A 71 19.24 17.84 -8.83
CA ALA A 71 18.18 18.76 -9.24
C ALA A 71 16.87 18.05 -9.67
N ALA A 72 16.93 16.77 -10.07
CA ALA A 72 15.76 15.98 -10.45
C ALA A 72 15.20 15.13 -9.30
N TYR A 73 15.87 15.07 -8.15
CA TYR A 73 15.50 14.19 -7.04
C TYR A 73 14.06 14.41 -6.57
N ILE A 74 13.63 15.67 -6.40
CA ILE A 74 12.27 16.00 -5.97
C ILE A 74 11.23 15.56 -7.01
N THR A 75 11.48 15.87 -8.28
CA THR A 75 10.61 15.45 -9.37
C THR A 75 10.45 13.93 -9.40
N VAL A 76 11.54 13.18 -9.23
CA VAL A 76 11.51 11.72 -9.16
C VAL A 76 10.74 11.22 -7.94
N ASN A 77 10.91 11.82 -6.76
CA ASN A 77 10.15 11.43 -5.56
C ASN A 77 8.64 11.65 -5.72
N VAL A 78 8.23 12.75 -6.38
CA VAL A 78 6.83 12.98 -6.74
C VAL A 78 6.33 11.88 -7.67
N PHE A 79 7.09 11.54 -8.72
CA PHE A 79 6.73 10.45 -9.64
C PHE A 79 6.65 9.09 -8.93
N VAL A 80 7.59 8.77 -8.05
CA VAL A 80 7.59 7.53 -7.25
C VAL A 80 6.36 7.47 -6.34
N THR A 81 6.01 8.58 -5.70
CA THR A 81 4.81 8.69 -4.85
C THR A 81 3.55 8.42 -5.67
N LEU A 82 3.40 9.09 -6.81
CA LEU A 82 2.27 8.89 -7.72
C LEU A 82 2.22 7.47 -8.28
N PHE A 83 3.38 6.88 -8.60
CA PHE A 83 3.47 5.50 -9.05
C PHE A 83 2.99 4.52 -7.97
N PHE A 84 3.38 4.72 -6.70
CA PHE A 84 2.92 3.90 -5.59
C PHE A 84 1.40 3.95 -5.42
N TYR A 85 0.79 5.14 -5.42
CA TYR A 85 -0.66 5.28 -5.35
C TYR A 85 -1.36 4.73 -6.59
N GLY A 86 -0.80 4.95 -7.79
CA GLY A 86 -1.30 4.35 -9.03
C GLY A 86 -1.32 2.82 -8.97
N TYR A 87 -0.24 2.22 -8.48
CA TYR A 87 -0.15 0.78 -8.20
C TYR A 87 -1.26 0.34 -7.23
N SER A 88 -1.40 1.00 -6.09
CA SER A 88 -2.42 0.64 -5.09
C SER A 88 -3.84 0.73 -5.67
N ILE A 89 -4.20 1.85 -6.28
CA ILE A 89 -5.54 2.10 -6.83
C ILE A 89 -5.87 1.08 -7.94
N TYR A 90 -4.94 0.89 -8.88
CA TYR A 90 -5.12 -0.06 -9.98
C TYR A 90 -5.35 -1.47 -9.47
N PHE A 91 -4.53 -1.94 -8.52
CA PHE A 91 -4.63 -3.30 -8.02
C PHE A 91 -5.89 -3.54 -7.17
N HIS A 92 -6.27 -2.56 -6.35
CA HIS A 92 -7.51 -2.63 -5.59
C HIS A 92 -8.74 -2.65 -6.50
N GLY A 93 -8.80 -1.77 -7.50
CA GLY A 93 -9.94 -1.67 -8.41
C GLY A 93 -10.11 -2.86 -9.36
N ASN A 94 -9.03 -3.52 -9.78
CA ASN A 94 -9.09 -4.63 -10.74
C ASN A 94 -9.05 -6.01 -10.09
N PHE A 95 -8.31 -6.17 -8.98
CA PHE A 95 -8.07 -7.49 -8.39
C PHE A 95 -8.63 -7.64 -6.97
N GLY A 96 -9.07 -6.54 -6.36
CA GLY A 96 -9.52 -6.50 -4.97
C GLY A 96 -8.37 -6.50 -3.97
N GLY A 97 -7.17 -6.05 -4.34
CA GLY A 97 -6.04 -5.92 -3.42
C GLY A 97 -4.70 -5.86 -4.15
N THR A 98 -3.69 -5.28 -3.50
CA THR A 98 -2.29 -5.31 -3.95
C THR A 98 -1.74 -6.74 -4.00
N ILE A 99 -0.60 -6.93 -4.65
CA ILE A 99 0.01 -8.26 -4.79
C ILE A 99 0.23 -8.88 -3.41
N GLY A 100 0.79 -8.12 -2.46
CA GLY A 100 1.02 -8.55 -1.10
C GLY A 100 -0.27 -8.98 -0.39
N LYS A 101 -1.34 -8.19 -0.51
CA LYS A 101 -2.66 -8.53 0.07
C LYS A 101 -3.21 -9.84 -0.50
N LEU A 102 -3.14 -9.99 -1.82
CA LEU A 102 -3.59 -11.21 -2.50
C LEU A 102 -2.76 -12.43 -2.10
N LYS A 103 -1.44 -12.28 -1.92
CA LYS A 103 -0.57 -13.35 -1.42
C LYS A 103 -0.81 -13.69 0.06
N CYS A 104 -1.33 -12.74 0.85
CA CYS A 104 -1.76 -12.96 2.22
C CYS A 104 -3.20 -13.51 2.33
N GLY A 105 -3.85 -13.82 1.19
CA GLY A 105 -5.19 -14.40 1.18
C GLY A 105 -6.31 -13.45 1.60
N ILE A 106 -6.10 -12.14 1.50
CA ILE A 106 -7.12 -11.13 1.80
C ILE A 106 -7.57 -10.39 0.55
N ARG A 107 -8.84 -9.98 0.55
CA ARG A 107 -9.44 -9.18 -0.51
C ARG A 107 -10.26 -8.03 0.03
N VAL A 108 -10.28 -6.97 -0.74
CA VAL A 108 -11.10 -5.79 -0.56
C VAL A 108 -12.39 -5.96 -1.35
N VAL A 109 -13.51 -5.79 -0.67
CA VAL A 109 -14.85 -5.90 -1.23
C VAL A 109 -15.72 -4.74 -0.73
N ASP A 110 -16.87 -4.55 -1.38
CA ASP A 110 -17.86 -3.58 -0.94
C ASP A 110 -18.41 -3.94 0.45
N ALA A 111 -18.55 -2.96 1.34
CA ALA A 111 -18.90 -3.21 2.74
C ALA A 111 -20.33 -3.74 2.96
N LYS A 112 -21.24 -3.49 2.00
CA LYS A 112 -22.65 -3.87 2.08
C LYS A 112 -22.92 -5.17 1.34
N THR A 113 -22.36 -5.29 0.14
CA THR A 113 -22.67 -6.40 -0.78
C THR A 113 -21.60 -7.48 -0.84
N GLU A 114 -20.40 -7.20 -0.32
CA GLU A 114 -19.21 -8.05 -0.43
C GLU A 114 -18.82 -8.43 -1.86
N ARG A 115 -19.34 -7.67 -2.84
CA ARG A 115 -18.94 -7.77 -4.25
C ARG A 115 -17.60 -7.09 -4.49
N PRO A 116 -16.88 -7.42 -5.59
CA PRO A 116 -15.66 -6.72 -5.96
C PRO A 116 -15.88 -5.21 -6.08
N ILE A 117 -14.92 -4.43 -5.58
CA ILE A 117 -14.94 -2.97 -5.68
C ILE A 117 -14.49 -2.51 -7.08
N GLY A 118 -14.90 -1.31 -7.47
CA GLY A 118 -14.41 -0.64 -8.68
C GLY A 118 -13.34 0.43 -8.40
N MET A 119 -12.83 1.05 -9.47
CA MET A 119 -11.84 2.14 -9.40
C MET A 119 -12.26 3.32 -8.49
N PRO A 120 -13.54 3.76 -8.44
CA PRO A 120 -13.93 4.87 -7.56
C PRO A 120 -13.71 4.55 -6.07
N GLN A 121 -14.11 3.36 -5.63
CA GLN A 121 -13.89 2.94 -4.24
C GLN A 121 -12.40 2.74 -3.95
N ALA A 122 -11.65 2.18 -4.90
CA ALA A 122 -10.19 2.06 -4.76
C ALA A 122 -9.52 3.43 -4.59
N PHE A 123 -9.89 4.42 -5.41
CA PHE A 123 -9.39 5.79 -5.31
C PHE A 123 -9.74 6.42 -3.95
N LEU A 124 -10.99 6.29 -3.48
CA LEU A 124 -11.40 6.86 -2.18
C LEU A 124 -10.63 6.30 -0.99
N ARG A 125 -10.14 5.04 -1.07
CA ARG A 125 -9.29 4.45 -0.01
C ARG A 125 -7.96 5.17 0.10
N ASP A 126 -7.38 5.56 -1.03
CA ASP A 126 -6.06 6.16 -1.11
C ASP A 126 -6.10 7.70 -1.19
N ALA A 127 -7.28 8.29 -1.39
CA ALA A 127 -7.46 9.72 -1.63
C ALA A 127 -6.95 10.60 -0.48
N VAL A 128 -7.25 10.26 0.78
CA VAL A 128 -6.84 11.08 1.92
C VAL A 128 -5.31 11.14 2.08
N PRO A 129 -4.59 10.01 2.20
CA PRO A 129 -3.13 10.08 2.32
C PRO A 129 -2.47 10.66 1.05
N LEU A 130 -3.03 10.43 -0.14
CA LEU A 130 -2.57 11.07 -1.38
C LEU A 130 -2.71 12.60 -1.31
N LEU A 131 -3.90 13.11 -0.95
CA LEU A 131 -4.17 14.55 -0.87
C LEU A 131 -3.31 15.22 0.22
N LEU A 132 -3.13 14.57 1.37
CA LEU A 132 -2.23 15.06 2.43
C LEU A 132 -0.78 15.15 1.95
N SER A 133 -0.31 14.12 1.23
CA SER A 133 1.05 14.11 0.66
C SER A 133 1.23 15.23 -0.36
N VAL A 134 0.28 15.37 -1.29
CA VAL A 134 0.31 16.43 -2.31
C VAL A 134 0.26 17.81 -1.68
N ALA A 135 -0.62 18.03 -0.69
CA ALA A 135 -0.72 19.32 0.00
C ALA A 135 0.60 19.71 0.67
N LEU A 136 1.24 18.79 1.39
CA LEU A 136 2.52 19.05 2.05
C LEU A 136 3.64 19.34 1.04
N TYR A 137 3.70 18.60 -0.07
CA TYR A 137 4.66 18.86 -1.14
C TYR A 137 4.41 20.22 -1.82
N VAL A 138 3.16 20.59 -2.08
CA VAL A 138 2.84 21.90 -2.67
C VAL A 138 3.24 23.03 -1.72
N VAL A 139 2.90 22.93 -0.42
CA VAL A 139 3.28 23.95 0.57
C VAL A 139 4.81 24.07 0.66
N ALA A 140 5.52 22.95 0.76
CA ALA A 140 6.98 22.95 0.77
C ALA A 140 7.55 23.65 -0.46
N PHE A 141 7.08 23.28 -1.65
CA PHE A 141 7.50 23.88 -2.91
C PHE A 141 7.26 25.40 -2.95
N THR A 142 6.10 25.88 -2.50
CA THR A 142 5.78 27.31 -2.54
C THR A 142 6.66 28.17 -1.63
N GLN A 143 7.22 27.60 -0.57
CA GLN A 143 8.05 28.34 0.39
C GLN A 143 9.52 28.38 0.00
N THR A 144 10.03 27.29 -0.54
CA THR A 144 11.48 27.12 -0.74
C THR A 144 11.88 26.99 -2.21
N GLY A 145 10.91 26.85 -3.11
CA GLY A 145 11.16 26.47 -4.51
C GLY A 145 11.76 25.07 -4.63
N VAL A 146 12.18 24.72 -5.85
CA VAL A 146 12.82 23.41 -6.13
C VAL A 146 14.16 23.26 -5.42
N SER A 147 14.97 24.32 -5.42
CA SER A 147 16.37 24.27 -5.00
C SER A 147 16.56 24.00 -3.50
N HIS A 148 15.61 24.41 -2.66
CA HIS A 148 15.67 24.25 -1.20
C HIS A 148 14.48 23.44 -0.66
N PHE A 149 13.80 22.67 -1.51
CA PHE A 149 12.60 21.89 -1.14
C PHE A 149 12.83 20.98 0.09
N GLU A 150 13.98 20.32 0.14
CA GLU A 150 14.35 19.42 1.25
C GLU A 150 14.54 20.15 2.59
N GLU A 151 14.83 21.45 2.54
CA GLU A 151 15.00 22.30 3.73
C GLU A 151 13.66 22.75 4.32
N SER A 152 12.55 22.54 3.60
CA SER A 152 11.23 22.94 4.07
C SER A 152 10.82 22.15 5.32
N ILE A 153 10.44 22.87 6.37
CA ILE A 153 9.92 22.27 7.60
C ILE A 153 8.74 21.32 7.33
N TYR A 154 7.91 21.58 6.31
CA TYR A 154 6.74 20.77 5.99
C TYR A 154 7.10 19.36 5.50
N ILE A 155 8.27 19.19 4.87
CA ILE A 155 8.77 17.87 4.47
C ILE A 155 9.08 17.02 5.71
N SER A 156 9.63 17.64 6.75
CA SER A 156 9.89 16.96 8.03
C SER A 156 8.61 16.52 8.75
N TRP A 157 7.45 17.13 8.42
CA TRP A 157 6.16 16.79 9.02
C TRP A 157 5.44 15.64 8.31
N VAL A 158 5.82 15.31 7.06
CA VAL A 158 5.20 14.23 6.29
C VAL A 158 5.18 12.91 7.07
N PRO A 159 6.29 12.42 7.66
CA PRO A 159 6.28 11.17 8.40
C PRO A 159 5.37 11.22 9.63
N MET A 160 5.32 12.35 10.33
CA MET A 160 4.46 12.53 11.50
C MET A 160 2.98 12.48 11.12
N VAL A 161 2.57 13.23 10.08
CA VAL A 161 1.18 13.24 9.59
C VAL A 161 0.75 11.86 9.10
N MET A 162 1.60 11.18 8.34
CA MET A 162 1.33 9.81 7.87
C MET A 162 1.30 8.80 9.02
N GLY A 163 2.14 8.98 10.05
CA GLY A 163 2.11 8.19 11.27
C GLY A 163 0.79 8.35 12.03
N LEU A 164 0.30 9.59 12.20
CA LEU A 164 -1.00 9.85 12.82
C LEU A 164 -2.15 9.25 12.01
N TRP A 165 -2.12 9.37 10.68
CA TRP A 165 -3.08 8.72 9.80
C TRP A 165 -3.06 7.20 10.00
N PHE A 166 -1.88 6.58 9.98
CA PHE A 166 -1.72 5.14 10.20
C PHE A 166 -2.23 4.68 11.59
N LEU A 167 -1.98 5.46 12.64
CA LEU A 167 -2.52 5.18 13.96
C LEU A 167 -4.06 5.25 13.97
N ALA A 168 -4.66 6.22 13.29
CA ALA A 168 -6.11 6.30 13.14
C ALA A 168 -6.66 5.07 12.40
N GLU A 169 -5.96 4.57 11.37
CA GLU A 169 -6.31 3.34 10.66
C GLU A 169 -6.29 2.11 11.58
N ILE A 170 -5.27 1.99 12.45
CA ILE A 170 -5.18 0.88 13.41
C ILE A 170 -6.29 0.97 14.46
N VAL A 171 -6.47 2.16 15.07
CA VAL A 171 -7.48 2.35 16.13
C VAL A 171 -8.86 2.00 15.58
N THR A 172 -9.24 2.59 14.44
CA THR A 172 -10.54 2.30 13.84
C THR A 172 -10.70 0.83 13.49
N MET A 173 -9.68 0.18 12.93
CA MET A 173 -9.69 -1.25 12.59
C MET A 173 -9.88 -2.16 13.81
N LEU A 174 -9.34 -1.80 14.97
CA LEU A 174 -9.44 -2.61 16.18
C LEU A 174 -10.75 -2.41 16.95
N THR A 175 -11.50 -1.34 16.67
CA THR A 175 -12.70 -0.96 17.42
C THR A 175 -14.03 -1.30 16.73
N ASN A 176 -14.03 -2.11 15.67
CA ASN A 176 -15.27 -2.55 15.03
C ASN A 176 -15.23 -4.01 14.58
N ASP A 177 -16.40 -4.66 14.56
CA ASP A 177 -16.54 -6.10 14.33
C ASP A 177 -16.05 -6.55 12.95
N LYS A 178 -16.21 -5.71 11.93
CA LYS A 178 -15.76 -5.98 10.56
C LYS A 178 -14.30 -5.60 10.32
N ARG A 179 -13.59 -5.15 11.36
CA ARG A 179 -12.20 -4.66 11.30
C ARG A 179 -11.95 -3.69 10.15
N ARG A 180 -12.88 -2.75 9.94
CA ARG A 180 -12.75 -1.69 8.93
C ARG A 180 -11.81 -0.60 9.43
N ALA A 181 -10.82 -0.27 8.63
CA ALA A 181 -9.93 0.86 8.87
C ALA A 181 -10.64 2.18 8.49
N LEU A 182 -10.06 3.33 8.80
CA LEU A 182 -10.64 4.64 8.54
C LEU A 182 -10.89 4.83 7.03
N HIS A 183 -9.94 4.46 6.17
CA HIS A 183 -10.16 4.51 4.73
C HIS A 183 -11.24 3.55 4.23
N ASP A 184 -11.49 2.45 4.94
CA ASP A 184 -12.54 1.50 4.57
C ASP A 184 -13.91 2.12 4.81
N PHE A 185 -14.06 2.91 5.87
CA PHE A 185 -15.28 3.68 6.13
C PHE A 185 -15.52 4.73 5.04
N ILE A 186 -14.50 5.51 4.71
CA ILE A 186 -14.56 6.55 3.67
C ILE A 186 -14.95 5.95 2.32
N ALA A 187 -14.33 4.85 1.93
CA ALA A 187 -14.58 4.22 0.64
C ALA A 187 -15.80 3.29 0.61
N GLY A 188 -16.46 3.04 1.74
CA GLY A 188 -17.56 2.08 1.81
C GLY A 188 -17.11 0.64 1.54
N THR A 189 -15.90 0.27 1.93
CA THR A 189 -15.30 -1.05 1.67
C THR A 189 -15.03 -1.82 2.96
N VAL A 190 -14.72 -3.10 2.83
CA VAL A 190 -14.27 -3.98 3.92
C VAL A 190 -13.25 -4.97 3.38
N VAL A 191 -12.36 -5.44 4.24
CA VAL A 191 -11.40 -6.49 3.88
C VAL A 191 -11.84 -7.80 4.49
N ILE A 192 -11.86 -8.83 3.65
CA ILE A 192 -12.26 -10.18 4.01
C ILE A 192 -11.13 -11.18 3.70
N ARG A 193 -11.18 -12.33 4.36
CA ARG A 193 -10.49 -13.56 3.95
C ARG A 193 -11.50 -14.44 3.22
N PRO A 194 -11.40 -14.59 1.89
CA PRO A 194 -12.33 -15.43 1.13
C PRO A 194 -12.16 -16.92 1.46
N THR A 195 -13.24 -17.68 1.38
CA THR A 195 -13.19 -19.14 1.47
C THR A 195 -12.63 -19.75 0.16
N PRO A 196 -12.15 -21.00 0.16
CA PRO A 196 -11.73 -21.69 -1.06
C PRO A 196 -12.81 -21.70 -2.15
N GLU A 197 -14.05 -21.97 -1.76
CA GLU A 197 -15.22 -22.00 -2.65
C GLU A 197 -15.43 -20.66 -3.36
N GLU A 198 -15.33 -19.54 -2.63
CA GLU A 198 -15.42 -18.19 -3.22
C GLU A 198 -14.27 -17.91 -4.20
N LEU A 199 -13.09 -18.48 -3.97
CA LEU A 199 -11.93 -18.32 -4.86
C LEU A 199 -12.07 -19.15 -6.12
N ASP A 200 -12.58 -20.38 -6.02
CA ASP A 200 -12.78 -21.29 -7.14
C ASP A 200 -13.88 -20.77 -8.08
N ILE A 201 -15.03 -20.36 -7.54
CA ILE A 201 -16.11 -19.73 -8.32
C ILE A 201 -15.59 -18.52 -9.09
N LYS A 202 -14.79 -17.66 -8.43
CA LYS A 202 -14.19 -16.49 -9.06
C LYS A 202 -13.14 -16.85 -10.12
N ARG A 203 -12.49 -18.00 -10.01
CA ARG A 203 -11.52 -18.48 -11.00
C ARG A 203 -12.24 -18.97 -12.24
N GLU A 204 -13.27 -19.79 -12.07
CA GLU A 204 -14.11 -20.31 -13.15
C GLU A 204 -14.78 -19.17 -13.93
N SER A 205 -15.41 -18.21 -13.24
CA SER A 205 -16.08 -17.08 -13.89
C SER A 205 -15.14 -16.23 -14.75
N ARG A 206 -13.85 -16.15 -14.40
CA ARG A 206 -12.85 -15.44 -15.20
C ARG A 206 -12.41 -16.22 -16.43
N LEU A 207 -12.35 -17.55 -16.32
CA LEU A 207 -12.00 -18.40 -17.45
C LEU A 207 -13.10 -18.34 -18.51
N GLU A 208 -14.37 -18.35 -18.11
CA GLU A 208 -15.52 -18.18 -19.02
C GLU A 208 -15.57 -16.80 -19.70
N GLN A 209 -15.16 -15.74 -19.00
CA GLN A 209 -15.08 -14.39 -19.59
C GLN A 209 -13.88 -14.19 -20.53
N ALA A 210 -12.90 -15.10 -20.48
CA ALA A 210 -11.68 -15.03 -21.28
C ALA A 210 -11.70 -15.98 -22.49
N SER A 211 -12.70 -16.86 -22.60
CA SER A 211 -12.97 -17.74 -23.74
C SER A 211 -13.94 -17.12 -24.72
#